data_AF-A0A0L1LMD7-F1
#
_entry.id   AF-A0A0L1LMD7-F1
#
_cell.length_a   1.000
_cell.length_b   1.000
_cell.length_c   1.000
_cell.angle_alpha   90.00
_cell.angle_beta   90.00
_cell.angle_gamma   90.00
#
_symmetry.space_group_name_H-M   'P 1'
#
loop_
_entity.id
_entity.type
_entity.pdbx_description
1 polymer ?
#
loop_
_entity_poly.entity_id
_entity_poly.type
_entity_poly.pdbx_seq_one_letter_code
_entity_poly.pdbx_strand_id
1 'polypeptide(L)'
;MRWDAQALVPAPDPGTAGAAPALLPLAGLVRSVTTPEFAGITFHEVTAKSVLNKVPAGSRMPFEWTVNPYRGCSHACVYCFARKSHTYLDFDAGLDFDSQVVVKVNAAEVLRSELSKPSWKGHQVALGTNTDPYQRAEGRYKLMPGIIAALAETGTPFSILTKGTLLGRDIPLLKSAASQVPVGLGISLAMTDEELSEAIEPGTPGPRARLKLVSRLREAGLPCGVMAMPILPWLSDSDEALDSLFSALAAAGATGVSAGALYLKPGTREWFMQWLAARHPELAGKYRRLYGTGSYASKEYRTWLAAKVRYFKARHGFTGTSGFSHDDVDDPRGEEAQYPAGSIPEPGAANHRRAGQHAPAAGPSAGPAGQDALF
;
A
#
# COMPACT_ATOMS: atom_id res chain seq x y z
N MET A 1 -13.17 1.17 6.08
CA MET A 1 -13.36 2.17 4.99
C MET A 1 -14.83 2.18 4.60
N ARG A 2 -15.51 3.33 4.65
CA ARG A 2 -16.84 3.49 4.04
C ARG A 2 -16.59 3.75 2.56
N TRP A 3 -17.04 2.82 1.73
CA TRP A 3 -16.79 2.80 0.29
C TRP A 3 -17.77 3.66 -0.51
N ASP A 4 -18.80 4.22 0.15
CA ASP A 4 -19.84 5.05 -0.46
C ASP A 4 -19.26 6.31 -1.13
N ALA A 5 -18.15 6.85 -0.62
CA ALA A 5 -17.45 7.98 -1.24
C ALA A 5 -16.73 7.62 -2.57
N GLN A 6 -16.67 6.34 -2.93
CA GLN A 6 -16.13 5.82 -4.19
C GLN A 6 -17.23 5.31 -5.14
N ALA A 7 -18.50 5.50 -4.78
CA ALA A 7 -19.60 5.27 -5.69
C ALA A 7 -19.56 6.32 -6.82
N LEU A 8 -19.66 5.84 -8.05
CA LEU A 8 -19.67 6.67 -9.24
C LEU A 8 -21.10 7.23 -9.43
N VAL A 9 -21.25 8.56 -9.44
CA VAL A 9 -22.56 9.21 -9.67
C VAL A 9 -22.79 9.36 -11.18
N PRO A 10 -23.89 8.84 -11.76
CA PRO A 10 -24.09 8.85 -13.21
C PRO A 10 -24.08 10.26 -13.81
N ALA A 11 -23.51 10.40 -15.00
CA ALA A 11 -23.69 11.56 -15.88
C ALA A 11 -24.69 11.22 -16.99
N PRO A 12 -25.43 12.20 -17.55
CA PRO A 12 -26.39 11.95 -18.62
C PRO A 12 -25.69 11.56 -19.93
N ASP A 13 -26.33 10.62 -20.64
CA ASP A 13 -25.82 9.84 -21.78
C ASP A 13 -25.76 10.62 -23.11
N PRO A 14 -24.63 10.63 -23.83
CA PRO A 14 -24.60 10.89 -25.27
C PRO A 14 -24.45 9.55 -26.00
N GLY A 15 -25.58 9.01 -26.47
CA GLY A 15 -25.64 7.69 -27.09
C GLY A 15 -24.69 7.52 -28.27
N THR A 16 -24.02 6.36 -28.33
CA THR A 16 -23.50 5.76 -29.58
C THR A 16 -23.48 4.24 -29.48
N ALA A 17 -23.85 3.61 -30.58
CA ALA A 17 -24.10 2.18 -30.72
C ALA A 17 -22.83 1.37 -30.99
N GLY A 18 -22.77 0.16 -30.40
CA GLY A 18 -21.73 -0.84 -30.62
C GLY A 18 -21.24 -1.49 -29.32
N ALA A 19 -22.15 -2.03 -28.50
CA ALA A 19 -21.85 -2.41 -27.11
C ALA A 19 -21.64 -3.93 -26.95
N ALA A 20 -20.45 -4.30 -26.49
CA ALA A 20 -20.27 -5.39 -25.51
C ALA A 20 -21.19 -5.12 -24.29
N PRO A 21 -21.63 -6.14 -23.52
CA PRO A 21 -22.70 -5.99 -22.54
C PRO A 21 -22.49 -4.76 -21.66
N ALA A 22 -23.48 -3.87 -21.69
CA ALA A 22 -23.40 -2.53 -21.13
C ALA A 22 -23.13 -2.59 -19.62
N LEU A 23 -21.89 -2.34 -19.24
CA LEU A 23 -21.55 -1.87 -17.91
C LEU A 23 -22.34 -0.58 -17.70
N LEU A 24 -23.15 -0.51 -16.63
CA LEU A 24 -23.75 0.75 -16.18
C LEU A 24 -22.64 1.82 -16.19
N PRO A 25 -22.88 3.02 -16.75
CA PRO A 25 -21.80 3.90 -17.16
C PRO A 25 -20.97 4.28 -15.92
N LEU A 26 -19.76 3.72 -15.85
CA LEU A 26 -18.76 4.11 -14.87
C LEU A 26 -18.66 5.64 -14.93
N ALA A 27 -19.02 6.34 -13.86
CA ALA A 27 -19.02 7.80 -13.90
C ALA A 27 -17.63 8.33 -14.25
N GLY A 28 -17.59 9.27 -15.18
CA GLY A 28 -16.35 9.82 -15.71
C GLY A 28 -15.61 8.89 -16.67
N LEU A 29 -16.20 7.77 -17.12
CA LEU A 29 -15.64 6.92 -18.16
C LEU A 29 -15.31 7.73 -19.40
N VAL A 30 -14.04 7.67 -19.78
CA VAL A 30 -13.51 8.24 -21.02
C VAL A 30 -13.53 7.16 -22.09
N ARG A 31 -12.96 5.98 -21.78
CA ARG A 31 -12.92 4.82 -22.68
C ARG A 31 -12.52 3.54 -21.94
N SER A 32 -12.82 2.40 -22.54
CA SER A 32 -12.28 1.09 -22.16
C SER A 32 -11.23 0.64 -23.18
N VAL A 33 -10.08 0.16 -22.72
CA VAL A 33 -8.93 -0.20 -23.57
C VAL A 33 -8.48 -1.61 -23.24
N THR A 34 -8.35 -2.45 -24.26
CA THR A 34 -7.62 -3.73 -24.20
C THR A 34 -6.37 -3.61 -25.04
N THR A 35 -5.27 -4.21 -24.61
CA THR A 35 -3.98 -4.11 -25.29
C THR A 35 -3.24 -5.44 -25.27
N PRO A 36 -2.56 -5.85 -26.36
CA PRO A 36 -1.88 -7.14 -26.43
C PRO A 36 -0.87 -7.39 -25.30
N GLU A 37 -0.18 -6.35 -24.82
CA GLU A 37 0.83 -6.45 -23.75
C GLU A 37 0.21 -6.79 -22.37
N PHE A 38 -1.11 -6.65 -22.26
CA PHE A 38 -1.91 -6.89 -21.07
C PHE A 38 -3.08 -7.82 -21.41
N ALA A 39 -2.79 -8.90 -22.14
CA ALA A 39 -3.80 -9.90 -22.50
C ALA A 39 -4.61 -10.37 -21.28
N GLY A 40 -5.94 -10.40 -21.44
CA GLY A 40 -6.87 -10.75 -20.37
C GLY A 40 -7.21 -9.62 -19.40
N ILE A 41 -6.71 -8.38 -19.62
CA ILE A 41 -7.03 -7.20 -18.81
C ILE A 41 -7.69 -6.13 -19.70
N THR A 42 -8.79 -5.58 -19.19
CA THR A 42 -9.44 -4.38 -19.71
C THR A 42 -9.14 -3.21 -18.77
N PHE A 43 -8.67 -2.09 -19.33
CA PHE A 43 -8.49 -0.85 -18.59
C PHE A 43 -9.66 0.09 -18.84
N HIS A 44 -10.38 0.48 -17.78
CA HIS A 44 -11.43 1.50 -17.86
C HIS A 44 -10.86 2.85 -17.44
N GLU A 45 -10.49 3.68 -18.42
CA GLU A 45 -9.96 5.01 -18.17
C GLU A 45 -11.08 5.95 -17.76
N VAL A 46 -10.97 6.52 -16.56
CA VAL A 46 -11.97 7.45 -15.99
C VAL A 46 -11.32 8.77 -15.57
N THR A 47 -12.10 9.84 -15.62
CA THR A 47 -11.78 11.11 -14.96
C THR A 47 -12.37 11.09 -13.55
N ALA A 48 -11.51 11.29 -12.55
CA ALA A 48 -11.92 11.39 -11.15
C ALA A 48 -12.24 12.85 -10.79
N LYS A 49 -13.25 13.06 -9.94
CA LYS A 49 -13.54 14.37 -9.31
C LYS A 49 -12.73 14.60 -8.03
N SER A 50 -12.29 13.52 -7.41
CA SER A 50 -11.48 13.49 -6.19
C SER A 50 -10.66 12.21 -6.16
N VAL A 51 -9.46 12.27 -5.58
CA VAL A 51 -8.59 11.10 -5.40
C VAL A 51 -8.15 10.91 -3.95
N LEU A 52 -8.25 11.93 -3.10
CA LEU A 52 -8.08 11.82 -1.66
C LEU A 52 -9.29 11.14 -1.00
N ASN A 53 -9.05 10.03 -0.32
CA ASN A 53 -10.07 9.29 0.41
C ASN A 53 -9.80 9.39 1.91
N LYS A 54 -10.76 9.90 2.68
CA LYS A 54 -10.65 9.96 4.13
C LYS A 54 -10.88 8.57 4.74
N VAL A 55 -9.96 8.14 5.59
CA VAL A 55 -10.13 6.93 6.40
C VAL A 55 -11.26 7.18 7.41
N PRO A 56 -12.22 6.25 7.59
CA PRO A 56 -13.34 6.49 8.51
C PRO A 56 -12.89 6.71 9.94
N ALA A 57 -13.63 7.56 10.64
CA ALA A 57 -13.50 7.74 12.09
C ALA A 57 -13.66 6.38 12.81
N GLY A 58 -12.75 6.07 13.74
CA GLY A 58 -12.70 4.80 14.47
C GLY A 58 -11.88 3.69 13.79
N SER A 59 -11.32 3.94 12.60
CA SER A 59 -10.28 3.08 12.03
C SER A 59 -9.02 3.13 12.90
N ARG A 60 -8.35 1.98 13.09
CA ARG A 60 -7.05 1.92 13.80
C ARG A 60 -5.85 2.26 12.91
N MET A 61 -6.03 2.41 11.60
CA MET A 61 -4.93 2.72 10.67
C MET A 61 -4.17 3.99 11.11
N PRO A 62 -2.82 4.02 11.01
CA PRO A 62 -2.00 5.13 11.50
C PRO A 62 -2.01 6.37 10.56
N PHE A 63 -2.93 6.44 9.61
CA PHE A 63 -3.05 7.52 8.62
C PHE A 63 -4.51 7.89 8.38
N GLU A 64 -4.73 9.15 8.01
CA GLU A 64 -6.07 9.72 7.84
C GLU A 64 -6.55 9.74 6.39
N TRP A 65 -5.62 9.74 5.44
CA TRP A 65 -5.93 9.90 4.02
C TRP A 65 -5.26 8.83 3.17
N THR A 66 -5.91 8.46 2.08
CA THR A 66 -5.37 7.51 1.10
C THR A 66 -5.59 7.96 -0.33
N VAL A 67 -4.71 7.54 -1.23
CA VAL A 67 -4.87 7.70 -2.67
C VAL A 67 -4.78 6.33 -3.32
N ASN A 68 -5.79 5.99 -4.11
CA ASN A 68 -5.83 4.79 -4.94
C ASN A 68 -5.99 5.22 -6.40
N PRO A 69 -4.89 5.25 -7.19
CA PRO A 69 -4.93 5.64 -8.61
C PRO A 69 -5.68 4.63 -9.49
N TYR A 70 -5.71 3.38 -9.03
CA TYR A 70 -6.37 2.27 -9.70
C TYR A 70 -7.50 1.70 -8.83
N ARG A 71 -8.49 1.05 -9.46
CA ARG A 71 -9.44 0.15 -8.82
C ARG A 71 -9.44 -1.17 -9.58
N GLY A 72 -9.38 -2.28 -8.85
CA GLY A 72 -8.95 -3.56 -9.41
C GLY A 72 -7.43 -3.70 -9.35
N CYS A 73 -6.95 -4.93 -9.31
CA CYS A 73 -5.53 -5.21 -9.14
C CYS A 73 -5.10 -6.47 -9.90
N SER A 74 -4.33 -6.26 -10.97
CA SER A 74 -3.75 -7.31 -11.81
C SER A 74 -2.71 -8.20 -11.10
N HIS A 75 -2.40 -7.93 -9.83
CA HIS A 75 -1.65 -8.85 -8.97
C HIS A 75 -2.41 -10.16 -8.67
N ALA A 76 -3.75 -10.12 -8.76
CA ALA A 76 -4.61 -11.30 -8.65
C ALA A 76 -4.38 -12.14 -7.38
N CYS A 77 -4.00 -11.52 -6.25
CA CYS A 77 -3.81 -12.24 -5.00
C CYS A 77 -5.12 -12.91 -4.58
N VAL A 78 -5.09 -14.22 -4.38
CA VAL A 78 -6.28 -15.03 -4.05
C VAL A 78 -6.92 -14.57 -2.73
N TYR A 79 -6.10 -14.11 -1.78
CA TYR A 79 -6.53 -13.63 -0.47
C TYR A 79 -6.85 -12.13 -0.41
N CYS A 80 -6.93 -11.41 -1.54
CA CYS A 80 -7.04 -9.96 -1.51
C CYS A 80 -8.36 -9.48 -0.88
N PHE A 81 -8.30 -8.77 0.26
CA PHE A 81 -9.49 -8.23 0.92
C PHE A 81 -10.19 -7.13 0.12
N ALA A 82 -9.49 -6.50 -0.83
CA ALA A 82 -9.99 -5.40 -1.64
C ALA A 82 -10.98 -5.86 -2.73
N ARG A 83 -11.05 -7.16 -3.00
CA ARG A 83 -11.95 -7.79 -3.98
C ARG A 83 -13.39 -7.29 -3.89
N LYS A 84 -13.93 -7.21 -2.67
CA LYS A 84 -15.29 -6.70 -2.44
C LYS A 84 -15.51 -5.25 -2.90
N SER A 85 -14.44 -4.44 -2.99
CA SER A 85 -14.58 -3.07 -3.50
C SER A 85 -15.00 -3.02 -4.97
N HIS A 86 -14.83 -4.09 -5.76
CA HIS A 86 -15.30 -4.11 -7.16
C HIS A 86 -16.81 -4.21 -7.30
N THR A 87 -17.51 -4.78 -6.32
CA THR A 87 -18.96 -4.96 -6.42
C THR A 87 -19.74 -3.66 -6.38
N TYR A 88 -19.13 -2.54 -5.95
CA TYR A 88 -19.78 -1.21 -6.09
C TYR A 88 -19.64 -0.60 -7.50
N LEU A 89 -19.04 -1.33 -8.45
CA LEU A 89 -19.00 -1.01 -9.87
C LEU A 89 -19.83 -2.00 -10.70
N ASP A 90 -20.65 -2.82 -10.04
CA ASP A 90 -21.38 -3.93 -10.66
C ASP A 90 -20.47 -4.99 -11.32
N PHE A 91 -19.20 -5.04 -10.90
CA PHE A 91 -18.25 -6.10 -11.22
C PHE A 91 -18.26 -7.21 -10.16
N ASP A 92 -17.84 -8.42 -10.55
CA ASP A 92 -17.67 -9.51 -9.60
C ASP A 92 -16.41 -9.33 -8.70
N ALA A 93 -16.42 -9.95 -7.51
CA ALA A 93 -15.30 -9.86 -6.55
C ALA A 93 -14.14 -10.85 -6.84
N GLY A 94 -14.34 -11.78 -7.76
CA GLY A 94 -13.37 -12.75 -8.25
C GLY A 94 -12.63 -12.22 -9.50
N LEU A 95 -13.00 -12.72 -10.67
CA LEU A 95 -12.22 -12.55 -11.91
C LEU A 95 -12.22 -11.11 -12.41
N ASP A 96 -13.33 -10.38 -12.27
CA ASP A 96 -13.39 -8.98 -12.67
C ASP A 96 -12.45 -8.10 -11.84
N PHE A 97 -12.22 -8.41 -10.57
CA PHE A 97 -11.22 -7.70 -9.75
C PHE A 97 -9.80 -7.79 -10.33
N ASP A 98 -9.49 -8.93 -10.94
CA ASP A 98 -8.18 -9.23 -11.48
C ASP A 98 -8.00 -8.69 -12.92
N SER A 99 -9.11 -8.51 -13.66
CA SER A 99 -9.11 -8.23 -15.11
C SER A 99 -9.76 -6.91 -15.53
N GLN A 100 -10.67 -6.31 -14.76
CA GLN A 100 -11.36 -5.05 -15.11
C GLN A 100 -10.78 -3.87 -14.33
N VAL A 101 -9.62 -3.36 -14.73
CA VAL A 101 -8.90 -2.33 -13.95
C VAL A 101 -9.38 -0.93 -14.31
N VAL A 102 -10.00 -0.22 -13.37
CA VAL A 102 -10.34 1.20 -13.53
C VAL A 102 -9.11 2.06 -13.25
N VAL A 103 -8.84 3.00 -14.16
CA VAL A 103 -7.66 3.86 -14.14
C VAL A 103 -8.09 5.32 -14.04
N LYS A 104 -7.72 6.00 -12.96
CA LYS A 104 -8.01 7.44 -12.80
C LYS A 104 -6.93 8.26 -13.53
N VAL A 105 -7.15 8.51 -14.83
CA VAL A 105 -6.10 9.07 -15.71
C VAL A 105 -5.67 10.48 -15.32
N ASN A 106 -6.54 11.26 -14.66
CA ASN A 106 -6.26 12.61 -14.17
C ASN A 106 -5.83 12.65 -12.69
N ALA A 107 -5.42 11.51 -12.10
CA ALA A 107 -5.20 11.41 -10.66
C ALA A 107 -4.17 12.42 -10.12
N ALA A 108 -3.07 12.65 -10.82
CA ALA A 108 -2.04 13.59 -10.39
C ALA A 108 -2.53 15.05 -10.39
N GLU A 109 -3.30 15.44 -11.41
CA GLU A 109 -3.86 16.79 -11.56
C GLU A 109 -4.88 17.09 -10.45
N VAL A 110 -5.81 16.16 -10.25
CA VAL A 110 -6.82 16.25 -9.19
C VAL A 110 -6.15 16.29 -7.82
N LEU A 111 -5.18 15.41 -7.57
CA LEU A 111 -4.46 15.40 -6.29
C LEU A 111 -3.79 16.75 -6.02
N ARG A 112 -3.07 17.32 -6.99
CA ARG A 112 -2.42 18.62 -6.85
C ARG A 112 -3.43 19.72 -6.51
N SER A 113 -4.58 19.74 -7.17
CA SER A 113 -5.65 20.69 -6.89
C SER A 113 -6.27 20.49 -5.50
N GLU A 114 -6.42 19.25 -5.04
CA GLU A 114 -6.95 18.97 -3.70
C GLU A 114 -5.97 19.37 -2.59
N LEU A 115 -4.68 19.09 -2.77
CA LEU A 115 -3.62 19.40 -1.81
C LEU A 115 -3.28 20.90 -1.74
N SER A 116 -3.55 21.67 -2.81
CA SER A 116 -3.32 23.13 -2.82
C SER A 116 -4.39 23.93 -2.09
N LYS A 117 -5.47 23.30 -1.62
CA LYS A 117 -6.56 23.98 -0.90
C LYS A 117 -6.06 24.49 0.46
N PRO A 118 -6.40 25.72 0.89
CA PRO A 118 -6.03 26.24 2.22
C PRO A 118 -6.54 25.40 3.41
N SER A 119 -7.55 24.57 3.16
CA SER A 119 -8.09 23.63 4.14
C SER A 119 -7.21 22.39 4.34
N TRP A 120 -6.30 22.06 3.42
CA TRP A 120 -5.38 20.95 3.56
C TRP A 120 -4.37 21.24 4.68
N LYS A 121 -4.26 20.32 5.65
CA LYS A 121 -3.41 20.49 6.84
C LYS A 121 -2.13 19.66 6.81
N GLY A 122 -1.73 19.17 5.63
CA GLY A 122 -0.51 18.37 5.50
C GLY A 122 -0.60 17.01 6.21
N HIS A 123 -1.81 16.45 6.33
CA HIS A 123 -1.99 15.10 6.86
C HIS A 123 -1.26 14.08 6.00
N GLN A 124 -0.77 13.01 6.62
CA GLN A 124 -0.15 11.92 5.87
C GLN A 124 -1.13 11.26 4.90
N VAL A 125 -0.64 10.95 3.70
CA VAL A 125 -1.35 10.18 2.68
C VAL A 125 -0.72 8.79 2.48
N ALA A 126 -1.53 7.74 2.57
CA ALA A 126 -1.10 6.36 2.31
C ALA A 126 -1.56 5.85 0.93
N LEU A 127 -0.63 5.21 0.21
CA LEU A 127 -0.85 4.54 -1.06
C LEU A 127 -0.62 3.04 -0.90
N GLY A 128 -1.31 2.21 -1.68
CA GLY A 128 -1.23 0.75 -1.53
C GLY A 128 -2.17 0.17 -0.48
N THR A 129 -3.25 0.89 -0.15
CA THR A 129 -4.18 0.50 0.91
C THR A 129 -5.35 -0.35 0.42
N ASN A 130 -5.74 -0.22 -0.85
CA ASN A 130 -6.79 -1.04 -1.46
C ASN A 130 -6.32 -1.71 -2.75
N THR A 131 -5.63 -0.94 -3.60
CA THR A 131 -5.03 -1.45 -4.84
C THR A 131 -3.54 -1.13 -4.84
N ASP A 132 -2.79 -1.90 -5.61
CA ASP A 132 -1.36 -1.70 -5.68
C ASP A 132 -1.00 -0.55 -6.65
N PRO A 133 -0.28 0.50 -6.20
CA PRO A 133 0.10 1.63 -7.03
C PRO A 133 1.13 1.26 -8.11
N TYR A 134 1.86 0.16 -7.94
CA TYR A 134 2.91 -0.32 -8.86
C TYR A 134 2.57 -1.68 -9.47
N GLN A 135 1.28 -2.01 -9.56
CA GLN A 135 0.82 -3.13 -10.40
C GLN A 135 1.20 -2.92 -11.87
N ARG A 136 1.06 -3.95 -12.70
CA ARG A 136 1.46 -3.93 -14.12
C ARG A 136 0.93 -2.71 -14.89
N ALA A 137 -0.30 -2.26 -14.60
CA ALA A 137 -0.92 -1.07 -15.19
C ALA A 137 -0.02 0.19 -15.11
N GLU A 138 0.72 0.36 -14.03
CA GLU A 138 1.61 1.51 -13.81
C GLU A 138 2.79 1.55 -14.79
N GLY A 139 3.12 0.42 -15.44
CA GLY A 139 4.12 0.38 -16.52
C GLY A 139 3.66 1.14 -17.76
N ARG A 140 2.35 1.15 -18.01
CA ARG A 140 1.70 1.85 -19.11
C ARG A 140 1.34 3.29 -18.74
N TYR A 141 0.61 3.46 -17.64
CA TYR A 141 -0.02 4.73 -17.30
C TYR A 141 0.91 5.73 -16.61
N LYS A 142 1.93 5.24 -15.89
CA LYS A 142 2.94 6.08 -15.24
C LYS A 142 2.33 7.20 -14.37
N LEU A 143 1.30 6.88 -13.58
CA LEU A 143 0.61 7.87 -12.74
C LEU A 143 1.41 8.22 -11.48
N MET A 144 2.22 7.28 -10.99
CA MET A 144 2.93 7.44 -9.72
C MET A 144 3.94 8.59 -9.70
N PRO A 145 4.74 8.86 -10.76
CA PRO A 145 5.62 10.02 -10.78
C PRO A 145 4.90 11.36 -10.52
N GLY A 146 3.75 11.58 -11.16
CA GLY A 146 2.95 12.79 -10.95
C GLY A 146 2.33 12.86 -9.56
N ILE A 147 1.89 11.72 -9.02
CA ILE A 147 1.34 11.63 -7.66
C ILE A 147 2.41 11.91 -6.60
N ILE A 148 3.61 11.33 -6.75
CA ILE A 148 4.75 11.57 -5.85
C ILE A 148 5.16 13.04 -5.87
N ALA A 149 5.26 13.63 -7.07
CA ALA A 149 5.57 15.05 -7.22
C ALA A 149 4.52 15.93 -6.52
N ALA A 150 3.23 15.70 -6.74
CA ALA A 150 2.16 16.48 -6.12
C ALA A 150 2.20 16.42 -4.58
N LEU A 151 2.49 15.24 -4.00
CA LEU A 151 2.63 15.08 -2.55
C LEU A 151 3.86 15.83 -2.01
N ALA A 152 5.02 15.66 -2.65
CA ALA A 152 6.26 16.29 -2.22
C ALA A 152 6.22 17.82 -2.34
N GLU A 153 5.77 18.34 -3.50
CA GLU A 153 5.69 19.78 -3.79
C GLU A 153 4.77 20.54 -2.82
N THR A 154 3.75 19.87 -2.29
CA THR A 154 2.80 20.45 -1.34
C THR A 154 3.21 20.25 0.13
N GLY A 155 4.37 19.65 0.39
CA GLY A 155 4.84 19.38 1.75
C GLY A 155 4.08 18.26 2.45
N THR A 156 3.36 17.42 1.70
CA THR A 156 2.49 16.36 2.25
C THR A 156 3.29 15.09 2.51
N PRO A 157 3.42 14.62 3.77
CA PRO A 157 4.04 13.34 4.08
C PRO A 157 3.28 12.18 3.43
N PHE A 158 3.98 11.14 2.99
CA PHE A 158 3.29 10.00 2.38
C PHE A 158 3.99 8.67 2.61
N SER A 159 3.22 7.60 2.39
CA SER A 159 3.69 6.22 2.47
C SER A 159 3.23 5.42 1.26
N ILE A 160 4.07 4.52 0.77
CA ILE A 160 3.73 3.60 -0.32
C ILE A 160 3.93 2.17 0.17
N LEU A 161 2.86 1.37 0.09
CA LEU A 161 2.92 -0.09 0.24
C LEU A 161 2.73 -0.75 -1.13
N THR A 162 3.58 -1.73 -1.49
CA THR A 162 3.46 -2.42 -2.78
C THR A 162 4.01 -3.84 -2.76
N LYS A 163 3.53 -4.68 -3.67
CA LYS A 163 4.13 -5.95 -4.11
C LYS A 163 4.88 -5.80 -5.44
N GLY A 164 4.67 -4.72 -6.18
CA GLY A 164 5.20 -4.48 -7.51
C GLY A 164 6.64 -3.98 -7.51
N THR A 165 7.50 -4.62 -8.29
CA THR A 165 8.92 -4.24 -8.43
C THR A 165 9.15 -3.02 -9.30
N LEU A 166 8.09 -2.54 -9.99
CA LEU A 166 8.13 -1.34 -10.82
C LEU A 166 8.45 -0.08 -10.00
N LEU A 167 8.20 -0.09 -8.68
CA LEU A 167 8.65 0.95 -7.76
C LEU A 167 10.14 1.25 -7.90
N GLY A 168 10.95 0.24 -8.28
CA GLY A 168 12.37 0.40 -8.55
C GLY A 168 12.73 1.41 -9.65
N ARG A 169 11.78 1.77 -10.54
CA ARG A 169 11.92 2.85 -11.55
C ARG A 169 11.99 4.22 -10.89
N ASP A 170 11.20 4.42 -9.84
CA ASP A 170 10.94 5.73 -9.25
C ASP A 170 11.82 6.00 -8.01
N ILE A 171 12.80 5.14 -7.71
CA ILE A 171 13.75 5.33 -6.59
C ILE A 171 14.44 6.71 -6.63
N PRO A 172 14.96 7.23 -7.77
CA PRO A 172 15.54 8.57 -7.80
C PRO A 172 14.54 9.66 -7.41
N LEU A 173 13.28 9.53 -7.84
CA LEU A 173 12.21 10.46 -7.50
C LEU A 173 11.83 10.36 -6.02
N LEU A 174 11.71 9.15 -5.48
CA LEU A 174 11.44 8.93 -4.05
C LEU A 174 12.54 9.48 -3.16
N LYS A 175 13.81 9.37 -3.59
CA LYS A 175 14.96 9.98 -2.88
C LYS A 175 14.87 11.51 -2.86
N SER A 176 14.48 12.12 -3.98
CA SER A 176 14.23 13.57 -4.06
C SER A 176 13.01 14.00 -3.22
N ALA A 177 11.94 13.20 -3.20
CA ALA A 177 10.79 13.48 -2.35
C ALA A 177 11.14 13.39 -0.86
N ALA A 178 11.94 12.38 -0.47
CA ALA A 178 12.39 12.18 0.90
C ALA A 178 13.32 13.28 1.45
N SER A 179 13.89 14.15 0.59
CA SER A 179 14.59 15.34 1.05
C SER A 179 13.65 16.51 1.40
N GLN A 180 12.40 16.46 0.93
CA GLN A 180 11.40 17.53 1.09
C GLN A 180 10.36 17.19 2.16
N VAL A 181 9.88 15.94 2.15
CA VAL A 181 8.82 15.46 3.05
C VAL A 181 9.21 14.12 3.65
N PRO A 182 8.67 13.74 4.82
CA PRO A 182 8.77 12.38 5.31
C PRO A 182 8.13 11.38 4.34
N VAL A 183 8.87 10.33 3.99
CA VAL A 183 8.43 9.25 3.08
C VAL A 183 8.62 7.90 3.77
N GLY A 184 7.55 7.11 3.83
CA GLY A 184 7.58 5.71 4.26
C GLY A 184 7.44 4.75 3.08
N LEU A 185 8.20 3.65 3.09
CA LEU A 185 8.14 2.63 2.03
C LEU A 185 7.95 1.25 2.64
N GLY A 186 6.90 0.57 2.20
CA GLY A 186 6.52 -0.77 2.59
C GLY A 186 6.55 -1.73 1.41
N ILE A 187 7.16 -2.90 1.59
CA ILE A 187 7.05 -4.01 0.64
C ILE A 187 6.23 -5.12 1.27
N SER A 188 5.21 -5.62 0.57
CA SER A 188 4.49 -6.81 0.98
C SER A 188 5.20 -8.07 0.47
N LEU A 189 5.74 -8.86 1.39
CA LEU A 189 6.40 -10.13 1.11
C LEU A 189 6.24 -11.06 2.32
N ALA A 190 5.46 -12.12 2.17
CA ALA A 190 5.07 -13.00 3.27
C ALA A 190 5.63 -14.43 3.18
N MET A 191 6.38 -14.75 2.13
CA MET A 191 6.96 -16.07 1.90
C MET A 191 8.18 -15.97 0.98
N THR A 192 9.08 -16.94 1.08
CA THR A 192 10.25 -17.13 0.19
C THR A 192 10.05 -18.28 -0.79
N ASP A 193 9.01 -19.09 -0.58
CA ASP A 193 8.59 -20.15 -1.49
C ASP A 193 8.01 -19.55 -2.78
N GLU A 194 8.73 -19.75 -3.89
CA GLU A 194 8.35 -19.23 -5.21
C GLU A 194 7.11 -19.94 -5.76
N GLU A 195 6.95 -21.24 -5.52
CA GLU A 195 5.81 -22.03 -6.02
C GLU A 195 4.53 -21.63 -5.31
N LEU A 196 4.57 -21.53 -3.97
CA LEU A 196 3.43 -21.05 -3.19
C LEU A 196 3.09 -19.61 -3.57
N SER A 197 4.11 -18.74 -3.75
CA SER A 197 3.89 -17.36 -4.17
C SER A 197 3.21 -17.29 -5.54
N GLU A 198 3.64 -18.07 -6.52
CA GLU A 198 3.01 -18.12 -7.85
C GLU A 198 1.58 -18.64 -7.76
N ALA A 199 1.31 -19.64 -6.93
CA ALA A 199 -0.02 -20.20 -6.76
C ALA A 199 -1.02 -19.23 -6.10
N ILE A 200 -0.57 -18.40 -5.15
CA ILE A 200 -1.43 -17.54 -4.32
C ILE A 200 -1.42 -16.05 -4.73
N GLU A 201 -0.35 -15.59 -5.38
CA GLU A 201 -0.14 -14.21 -5.86
C GLU A 201 0.36 -14.18 -7.33
N PRO A 202 -0.35 -14.82 -8.28
CA PRO A 202 0.16 -15.14 -9.63
C PRO A 202 0.53 -13.91 -10.47
N GLY A 203 -0.08 -12.75 -10.22
CA GLY A 203 0.22 -11.52 -10.93
C GLY A 203 1.35 -10.69 -10.32
N THR A 204 1.94 -11.13 -9.20
CA THR A 204 3.00 -10.40 -8.49
C THR A 204 4.39 -10.86 -8.90
N PRO A 205 5.42 -10.00 -8.81
CA PRO A 205 6.80 -10.45 -8.89
C PRO A 205 7.13 -11.45 -7.76
N GLY A 206 7.87 -12.51 -8.09
CA GLY A 206 8.28 -13.53 -7.13
C GLY A 206 9.11 -13.01 -5.94
N PRO A 207 9.17 -13.76 -4.83
CA PRO A 207 9.92 -13.41 -3.63
C PRO A 207 11.34 -12.86 -3.88
N ARG A 208 12.15 -13.51 -4.71
CA ARG A 208 13.52 -13.03 -5.02
C ARG A 208 13.54 -11.63 -5.62
N ALA A 209 12.60 -11.32 -6.50
CA ALA A 209 12.53 -10.00 -7.13
C ALA A 209 12.11 -8.91 -6.12
N ARG A 210 11.19 -9.24 -5.21
CA ARG A 210 10.77 -8.34 -4.11
C ARG A 210 11.90 -8.12 -3.10
N LEU A 211 12.67 -9.14 -2.73
CA LEU A 211 13.87 -9.00 -1.90
C LEU A 211 14.92 -8.09 -2.56
N LYS A 212 15.16 -8.25 -3.87
CA LYS A 212 16.06 -7.36 -4.61
C LYS A 212 15.57 -5.90 -4.61
N LEU A 213 14.26 -5.66 -4.66
CA LEU A 213 13.72 -4.30 -4.51
C LEU A 213 14.01 -3.74 -3.11
N VAL A 214 13.85 -4.54 -2.05
CA VAL A 214 14.22 -4.13 -0.68
C VAL A 214 15.68 -3.69 -0.64
N SER A 215 16.62 -4.50 -1.14
CA SER A 215 18.04 -4.14 -1.18
C SER A 215 18.31 -2.85 -1.93
N ARG A 216 17.71 -2.67 -3.12
CA ARG A 216 17.86 -1.44 -3.93
C ARG A 216 17.35 -0.19 -3.22
N LEU A 217 16.26 -0.30 -2.45
CA LEU A 217 15.75 0.81 -1.64
C LEU A 217 16.74 1.18 -0.53
N ARG A 218 17.31 0.18 0.13
CA ARG A 218 18.30 0.38 1.20
C ARG A 218 19.62 0.95 0.68
N GLU A 219 20.11 0.45 -0.45
CA GLU A 219 21.28 1.00 -1.16
C GLU A 219 21.08 2.47 -1.55
N ALA A 220 19.86 2.87 -1.89
CA ALA A 220 19.53 4.26 -2.18
C ALA A 220 19.45 5.18 -0.93
N GLY A 221 19.56 4.60 0.28
CA GLY A 221 19.44 5.30 1.55
C GLY A 221 18.00 5.49 2.04
N LEU A 222 17.03 4.82 1.42
CA LEU A 222 15.61 4.93 1.78
C LEU A 222 15.22 3.86 2.82
N PRO A 223 14.36 4.17 3.79
CA PRO A 223 13.80 3.15 4.68
C PRO A 223 12.95 2.15 3.88
N CYS A 224 12.83 0.92 4.36
CA CYS A 224 12.01 -0.10 3.71
C CYS A 224 11.51 -1.12 4.73
N GLY A 225 10.31 -0.88 5.27
CA GLY A 225 9.64 -1.86 6.12
C GLY A 225 9.02 -2.96 5.28
N VAL A 226 8.89 -4.17 5.84
CA VAL A 226 8.26 -5.31 5.16
C VAL A 226 7.03 -5.79 5.90
N MET A 227 5.92 -5.88 5.17
CA MET A 227 4.67 -6.44 5.66
C MET A 227 4.55 -7.89 5.18
N ALA A 228 4.89 -8.82 6.06
CA ALA A 228 4.75 -10.26 5.87
C ALA A 228 3.31 -10.70 6.20
N MET A 229 2.36 -10.20 5.41
CA MET A 229 0.93 -10.46 5.58
C MET A 229 0.31 -10.78 4.21
N PRO A 230 -0.32 -11.95 4.06
CA PRO A 230 -0.66 -12.92 5.11
C PRO A 230 0.39 -14.02 5.33
N ILE A 231 0.60 -14.42 6.59
CA ILE A 231 1.11 -15.76 6.92
C ILE A 231 -0.05 -16.76 6.82
N LEU A 232 0.12 -17.80 6.00
CA LEU A 232 -0.89 -18.78 5.65
C LEU A 232 -0.79 -20.03 6.57
N PRO A 233 -1.85 -20.35 7.35
CA PRO A 233 -1.86 -21.53 8.22
C PRO A 233 -1.53 -22.84 7.49
N TRP A 234 -0.58 -23.62 8.00
CA TRP A 234 -0.05 -24.87 7.43
C TRP A 234 0.61 -24.77 6.05
N LEU A 235 0.69 -23.58 5.44
CA LEU A 235 1.32 -23.36 4.13
C LEU A 235 2.60 -22.53 4.24
N SER A 236 2.64 -21.54 5.15
CA SER A 236 3.79 -20.64 5.31
C SER A 236 4.09 -20.27 6.77
N ASP A 237 3.62 -21.07 7.73
CA ASP A 237 3.71 -20.83 9.18
C ASP A 237 4.57 -21.86 9.94
N SER A 238 5.30 -22.72 9.21
CA SER A 238 6.32 -23.61 9.79
C SER A 238 7.52 -22.81 10.29
N ASP A 239 8.30 -23.42 11.18
CA ASP A 239 9.50 -22.75 11.71
C ASP A 239 10.54 -22.53 10.59
N GLU A 240 10.66 -23.47 9.67
CA GLU A 240 11.55 -23.37 8.51
C GLU A 240 11.12 -22.24 7.57
N ALA A 241 9.81 -22.13 7.28
CA ALA A 241 9.28 -21.08 6.42
C ALA A 241 9.48 -19.68 7.03
N LEU A 242 9.21 -19.54 8.33
CA LEU A 242 9.42 -18.28 9.04
C LEU A 242 10.91 -17.96 9.18
N ASP A 243 11.77 -18.92 9.55
CA ASP A 243 13.22 -18.67 9.62
C ASP A 243 13.78 -18.23 8.27
N SER A 244 13.38 -18.92 7.19
CA SER A 244 13.76 -18.57 5.81
C SER A 244 13.33 -17.15 5.44
N LEU A 245 12.06 -16.81 5.71
CA LEU A 245 11.52 -15.48 5.43
C LEU A 245 12.30 -14.40 6.20
N PHE A 246 12.37 -14.49 7.53
CA PHE A 246 12.99 -13.45 8.34
C PHE A 246 14.50 -13.33 8.08
N SER A 247 15.20 -14.44 7.83
CA SER A 247 16.60 -14.42 7.42
C SER A 247 16.79 -13.69 6.10
N ALA A 248 15.97 -13.99 5.09
CA ALA A 248 16.05 -13.35 3.78
C ALA A 248 15.74 -11.84 3.86
N LEU A 249 14.74 -11.45 4.68
CA LEU A 249 14.40 -10.04 4.89
C LEU A 249 15.54 -9.27 5.57
N ALA A 250 16.19 -9.87 6.56
CA ALA A 250 17.35 -9.29 7.23
C ALA A 250 18.53 -9.13 6.26
N ALA A 251 18.82 -10.17 5.47
CA ALA A 251 19.86 -10.14 4.45
C ALA A 251 19.60 -9.07 3.37
N ALA A 252 18.34 -8.83 3.01
CA ALA A 252 17.96 -7.78 2.07
C ALA A 252 18.05 -6.35 2.67
N GLY A 253 18.21 -6.23 4.00
CA GLY A 253 18.37 -4.96 4.70
C GLY A 253 17.06 -4.29 5.13
N ALA A 254 15.94 -5.03 5.22
CA ALA A 254 14.66 -4.49 5.67
C ALA A 254 14.80 -3.71 6.99
N THR A 255 14.14 -2.55 7.09
CA THR A 255 14.23 -1.70 8.29
C THR A 255 13.31 -2.12 9.42
N GLY A 256 12.39 -3.04 9.15
CA GLY A 256 11.46 -3.58 10.12
C GLY A 256 10.54 -4.59 9.46
N VAL A 257 9.96 -5.49 10.25
CA VAL A 257 9.00 -6.48 9.77
C VAL A 257 7.78 -6.52 10.69
N SER A 258 6.60 -6.49 10.08
CA SER A 258 5.32 -6.83 10.70
C SER A 258 4.77 -8.05 9.98
N ALA A 259 4.27 -9.02 10.72
CA ALA A 259 3.75 -10.27 10.18
C ALA A 259 2.43 -10.60 10.86
N GLY A 260 1.50 -11.20 10.14
CA GLY A 260 0.15 -11.45 10.65
C GLY A 260 -0.58 -12.50 9.86
N ALA A 261 -1.58 -13.10 10.51
CA ALA A 261 -2.34 -14.19 9.93
C ALA A 261 -3.16 -13.72 8.72
N LEU A 262 -3.49 -14.68 7.86
CA LEU A 262 -4.47 -14.49 6.79
C LEU A 262 -5.79 -13.93 7.33
N TYR A 263 -6.32 -12.94 6.61
CA TYR A 263 -7.58 -12.28 6.90
C TYR A 263 -8.62 -12.56 5.82
N LEU A 264 -9.75 -13.16 6.20
CA LEU A 264 -10.78 -13.65 5.28
C LEU A 264 -12.11 -12.90 5.45
N LYS A 265 -12.16 -11.70 4.86
CA LYS A 265 -13.42 -10.93 4.74
C LYS A 265 -14.43 -11.64 3.83
N PRO A 266 -15.75 -11.44 4.03
CA PRO A 266 -16.75 -11.83 3.06
C PRO A 266 -16.43 -11.24 1.67
N GLY A 267 -16.58 -12.04 0.62
CA GLY A 267 -16.15 -11.79 -0.75
C GLY A 267 -14.80 -12.44 -1.06
N THR A 268 -13.81 -12.25 -0.18
CA THR A 268 -12.48 -12.84 -0.33
C THR A 268 -12.43 -14.27 0.19
N ARG A 269 -13.18 -14.56 1.28
CA ARG A 269 -13.22 -15.89 1.89
C ARG A 269 -13.65 -16.95 0.89
N GLU A 270 -14.71 -16.68 0.13
CA GLU A 270 -15.29 -17.63 -0.81
C GLU A 270 -14.28 -17.97 -1.90
N TRP A 271 -13.59 -16.95 -2.43
CA TRP A 271 -12.53 -17.12 -3.43
C TRP A 271 -11.33 -17.91 -2.89
N PHE A 272 -10.84 -17.55 -1.69
CA PHE A 272 -9.73 -18.24 -1.06
C PHE A 272 -10.07 -19.69 -0.72
N MET A 273 -11.27 -19.97 -0.20
CA MET A 273 -11.68 -21.33 0.15
C MET A 273 -11.91 -22.21 -1.07
N GLN A 274 -12.35 -21.65 -2.21
CA GLN A 274 -12.43 -22.39 -3.48
C GLN A 274 -11.02 -22.77 -3.97
N TRP A 275 -10.08 -21.81 -3.99
CA TRP A 275 -8.69 -22.08 -4.32
C TRP A 275 -8.08 -23.14 -3.39
N LEU A 276 -8.32 -23.02 -2.08
CA LEU A 276 -7.79 -23.95 -1.08
C LEU A 276 -8.37 -25.35 -1.27
N ALA A 277 -9.67 -25.49 -1.52
CA ALA A 277 -10.29 -26.79 -1.77
C ALA A 277 -9.77 -27.45 -3.06
N ALA A 278 -9.41 -26.66 -4.07
CA ALA A 278 -8.87 -27.16 -5.33
C ALA A 278 -7.39 -27.57 -5.23
N ARG A 279 -6.56 -26.80 -4.51
CA ARG A 279 -5.10 -27.03 -4.43
C ARG A 279 -4.64 -27.79 -3.19
N HIS A 280 -5.35 -27.64 -2.07
CA HIS A 280 -5.03 -28.20 -0.77
C HIS A 280 -6.30 -28.76 -0.09
N PRO A 281 -6.98 -29.75 -0.72
CA PRO A 281 -8.25 -30.28 -0.22
C PRO A 281 -8.17 -30.79 1.24
N GLU A 282 -7.00 -31.28 1.65
CA GLU A 282 -6.70 -31.75 3.02
C GLU A 282 -6.73 -30.62 4.07
N LEU A 283 -6.54 -29.36 3.66
CA LEU A 283 -6.54 -28.20 4.55
C LEU A 283 -7.91 -27.53 4.66
N ALA A 284 -8.81 -27.73 3.69
CA ALA A 284 -10.11 -27.05 3.65
C ALA A 284 -10.94 -27.24 4.94
N GLY A 285 -10.92 -28.43 5.52
CA GLY A 285 -11.58 -28.70 6.81
C GLY A 285 -10.93 -27.96 8.00
N LYS A 286 -9.60 -27.85 8.00
CA LYS A 286 -8.85 -27.16 9.06
C LYS A 286 -9.08 -25.66 9.02
N TYR A 287 -9.04 -25.06 7.84
CA TYR A 287 -9.33 -23.63 7.65
C TYR A 287 -10.77 -23.27 8.07
N ARG A 288 -11.77 -24.09 7.70
CA ARG A 288 -13.15 -23.87 8.15
C ARG A 288 -13.28 -23.82 9.67
N ARG A 289 -12.58 -24.70 10.40
CA ARG A 289 -12.56 -24.66 11.87
C ARG A 289 -11.79 -23.47 12.42
N LEU A 290 -10.64 -23.15 11.83
CA LEU A 290 -9.76 -22.07 12.29
C LEU A 290 -10.42 -20.69 12.21
N TYR A 291 -11.20 -20.44 11.15
CA TYR A 291 -11.87 -19.15 10.92
C TYR A 291 -13.34 -19.15 11.38
N GLY A 292 -13.99 -20.32 11.41
CA GLY A 292 -15.43 -20.42 11.65
C GLY A 292 -16.21 -19.51 10.69
N THR A 293 -17.01 -18.60 11.26
CA THR A 293 -17.74 -17.57 10.51
C THR A 293 -17.03 -16.20 10.51
N GLY A 294 -15.94 -16.05 11.28
CA GLY A 294 -15.21 -14.80 11.48
C GLY A 294 -14.12 -14.53 10.46
N SER A 295 -13.77 -13.26 10.25
CA SER A 295 -12.73 -12.89 9.27
C SER A 295 -11.31 -13.08 9.77
N TYR A 296 -11.12 -13.16 11.08
CA TYR A 296 -9.83 -13.42 11.70
C TYR A 296 -9.73 -14.90 12.07
N ALA A 297 -8.49 -15.42 12.06
CA ALA A 297 -8.20 -16.72 12.64
C ALA A 297 -8.47 -16.72 14.15
N SER A 298 -8.61 -17.92 14.73
CA SER A 298 -8.87 -18.10 16.16
C SER A 298 -7.83 -17.36 17.02
N LYS A 299 -8.25 -16.93 18.21
CA LYS A 299 -7.38 -16.21 19.15
C LYS A 299 -6.15 -17.05 19.52
N GLU A 300 -6.34 -18.35 19.68
CA GLU A 300 -5.28 -19.31 20.01
C GLU A 300 -4.22 -19.33 18.91
N TYR A 301 -4.63 -19.43 17.65
CA TYR A 301 -3.70 -19.42 16.52
C TYR A 301 -2.96 -18.09 16.40
N ARG A 302 -3.66 -16.95 16.52
CA ARG A 302 -3.02 -15.62 16.46
C ARG A 302 -2.01 -15.45 17.59
N THR A 303 -2.34 -15.87 18.82
CA THR A 303 -1.43 -15.85 19.97
C THR A 303 -0.18 -16.70 19.73
N TRP A 304 -0.36 -17.91 19.17
CA TRP A 304 0.73 -18.80 18.82
C TRP A 304 1.63 -18.22 17.72
N LEU A 305 1.04 -17.74 16.63
CA LEU A 305 1.76 -17.15 15.51
C LEU A 305 2.55 -15.92 15.97
N ALA A 306 1.98 -15.11 16.83
CA ALA A 306 2.65 -13.96 17.41
C ALA A 306 3.92 -14.32 18.18
N ALA A 307 3.86 -15.40 18.98
CA ALA A 307 5.02 -15.88 19.72
C ALA A 307 6.13 -16.32 18.77
N LYS A 308 5.78 -17.06 17.70
CA LYS A 308 6.73 -17.44 16.65
C LYS A 308 7.32 -16.23 15.93
N VAL A 309 6.49 -15.28 15.51
CA VAL A 309 6.94 -14.04 14.85
C VAL A 309 7.89 -13.27 15.76
N ARG A 310 7.58 -13.11 17.06
CA ARG A 310 8.48 -12.47 18.02
C ARG A 310 9.83 -13.20 18.12
N TYR A 311 9.81 -14.53 18.17
CA TYR A 311 11.02 -15.34 18.19
C TYR A 311 11.89 -15.09 16.94
N PHE A 312 11.34 -15.20 15.74
CA PHE A 312 12.11 -15.01 14.50
C PHE A 312 12.54 -13.56 14.27
N LYS A 313 11.72 -12.59 14.70
CA LYS A 313 12.15 -11.18 14.75
C LYS A 313 13.40 -11.01 15.63
N ALA A 314 13.40 -11.59 16.82
CA ALA A 314 14.55 -11.50 17.72
C ALA A 314 15.78 -12.21 17.16
N ARG A 315 15.59 -13.41 16.61
CA ARG A 315 16.65 -14.21 15.99
C ARG A 315 17.35 -13.48 14.84
N HIS A 316 16.60 -12.72 14.03
CA HIS A 316 17.11 -12.04 12.83
C HIS A 316 17.29 -10.53 13.00
N GLY A 317 17.31 -10.02 14.23
CA GLY A 317 17.73 -8.63 14.52
C GLY A 317 16.65 -7.54 14.37
N PHE A 318 15.37 -7.91 14.36
CA PHE A 318 14.24 -6.97 14.26
C PHE A 318 13.65 -6.54 15.62
N THR A 319 14.41 -6.65 16.72
CA THR A 319 13.96 -6.33 18.09
C THR A 319 13.95 -4.85 18.44
N GLY A 320 14.72 -4.01 17.73
CA GLY A 320 14.80 -2.56 17.96
C GLY A 320 13.85 -1.70 17.12
N THR A 321 13.04 -2.32 16.26
CA THR A 321 12.15 -1.62 15.32
C THR A 321 10.76 -1.55 15.93
N SER A 322 10.21 -0.33 16.11
CA SER A 322 8.78 -0.14 16.31
C SER A 322 8.04 -0.91 15.20
N GLY A 323 7.21 -1.89 15.55
CA GLY A 323 6.50 -2.67 14.53
C GLY A 323 6.05 -4.07 14.92
N PHE A 324 6.33 -4.54 16.13
CA PHE A 324 5.61 -5.69 16.68
C PHE A 324 5.72 -5.73 18.20
N SER A 325 4.86 -4.97 18.88
CA SER A 325 4.43 -5.40 20.21
C SER A 325 3.05 -5.99 20.05
N HIS A 326 2.92 -7.26 20.44
CA HIS A 326 1.64 -7.93 20.51
C HIS A 326 0.97 -7.55 21.84
N ASP A 327 0.78 -6.26 22.06
CA ASP A 327 0.21 -5.77 23.31
C ASP A 327 -1.30 -6.05 23.40
N ASP A 328 -1.96 -6.32 22.26
CA ASP A 328 -3.43 -6.40 22.20
C ASP A 328 -3.92 -7.55 21.30
N VAL A 329 -3.61 -8.80 21.67
CA VAL A 329 -4.15 -10.01 20.99
C VAL A 329 -5.69 -10.10 21.12
N ASP A 330 -6.23 -9.36 22.07
CA ASP A 330 -7.65 -9.22 22.36
C ASP A 330 -8.39 -8.34 21.33
N ASP A 331 -7.70 -7.38 20.67
CA ASP A 331 -8.25 -6.66 19.52
C ASP A 331 -7.54 -7.01 18.20
N PRO A 332 -8.09 -7.92 17.37
CA PRO A 332 -7.49 -8.27 16.08
C PRO A 332 -7.38 -7.09 15.10
N ARG A 333 -8.15 -6.01 15.29
CA ARG A 333 -8.03 -4.78 14.46
C ARG A 333 -6.76 -4.01 14.77
N GLY A 334 -6.17 -4.23 15.94
CA GLY A 334 -4.86 -3.69 16.30
C GLY A 334 -3.76 -4.22 15.37
N GLU A 335 -3.86 -5.47 14.91
CA GLU A 335 -2.90 -6.09 14.00
C GLU A 335 -2.83 -5.36 12.64
N GLU A 336 -3.97 -4.94 12.10
CA GLU A 336 -4.06 -4.20 10.82
C GLU A 336 -3.41 -2.80 10.90
N ALA A 337 -3.28 -2.24 12.10
CA ALA A 337 -2.72 -0.91 12.34
C ALA A 337 -1.20 -0.91 12.55
N GLN A 338 -0.57 -2.08 12.65
CA GLN A 338 0.86 -2.20 12.90
C GLN A 338 1.63 -2.12 11.59
N TYR A 339 2.44 -1.08 11.48
CA TYR A 339 3.33 -0.86 10.35
C TYR A 339 4.79 -1.03 10.78
N PRO A 340 5.62 -1.72 10.00
CA PRO A 340 7.03 -1.90 10.34
C PRO A 340 7.79 -0.58 10.23
N ALA A 341 8.79 -0.39 11.08
CA ALA A 341 9.68 0.77 11.02
C ALA A 341 10.12 1.07 9.57
N GLY A 342 9.94 2.33 9.16
CA GLY A 342 10.27 2.81 7.83
C GLY A 342 9.17 2.69 6.77
N SER A 343 8.05 2.03 7.05
CA SER A 343 6.93 1.92 6.10
C SER A 343 5.92 3.06 6.16
N ILE A 344 5.88 3.77 7.29
CA ILE A 344 5.04 4.95 7.52
C ILE A 344 5.97 6.09 8.01
N PRO A 345 5.76 7.33 7.55
CA PRO A 345 6.35 8.50 8.17
C PRO A 345 6.15 8.55 9.68
N GLU A 346 7.23 8.73 10.45
CA GLU A 346 7.14 8.94 11.89
C GLU A 346 6.51 10.32 12.20
N PRO A 347 5.51 10.40 13.10
CA PRO A 347 4.95 11.67 13.56
C PRO A 347 6.06 12.57 14.14
N GLY A 348 6.25 13.76 13.55
CA GLY A 348 7.20 14.77 14.05
C GLY A 348 8.52 14.90 13.28
N ALA A 349 8.86 13.98 12.36
CA ALA A 349 10.08 14.08 11.56
C ALA A 349 10.15 15.34 10.65
N ALA A 350 9.01 15.95 10.35
CA ALA A 350 8.91 17.16 9.51
C ALA A 350 9.39 18.44 10.21
N ASN A 351 9.34 18.52 11.56
CA ASN A 351 9.59 19.78 12.27
C ASN A 351 11.06 20.17 12.41
N HIS A 352 12.01 19.25 12.23
CA HIS A 352 13.43 19.57 12.37
C HIS A 352 14.10 20.12 11.11
N ARG A 353 13.51 19.95 9.92
CA ARG A 353 14.14 20.39 8.65
C ARG A 353 13.67 21.74 8.13
N ARG A 354 12.46 22.21 8.49
CA ARG A 354 11.97 23.55 8.10
C ARG A 354 12.58 24.70 8.90
N ALA A 355 13.10 24.43 10.10
CA ALA A 355 13.68 25.47 10.96
C ALA A 355 15.03 26.03 10.47
N GLY A 356 15.68 25.39 9.48
CA GLY A 356 17.01 25.77 8.99
C GLY A 356 17.06 26.70 7.77
N GLN A 357 15.93 27.10 7.19
CA GLN A 357 15.91 27.83 5.89
C GLN A 357 15.37 29.26 5.93
N HIS A 358 15.12 29.82 7.12
CA HIS A 358 14.80 31.25 7.29
C HIS A 358 15.70 31.90 8.34
N ALA A 359 17.00 31.99 8.03
CA ALA A 359 17.83 33.04 8.62
C ALA A 359 17.88 34.19 7.60
N PRO A 360 17.45 35.42 7.94
CA PRO A 360 17.56 36.56 7.03
C PRO A 360 19.04 36.88 6.84
N ALA A 361 19.46 37.09 5.59
CA ALA A 361 20.80 37.53 5.27
C ALA A 361 21.07 38.89 5.93
N ALA A 362 21.98 38.92 6.89
CA ALA A 362 22.49 40.16 7.47
C ALA A 362 23.28 40.91 6.38
N GLY A 363 22.80 42.09 6.01
CA GLY A 363 23.52 43.01 5.11
C GLY A 363 24.80 43.54 5.77
N PRO A 364 25.75 44.04 4.97
CA PRO A 364 27.05 44.48 5.49
C PRO A 364 26.90 45.73 6.37
N SER A 365 27.38 45.64 7.61
CA SER A 365 27.41 46.74 8.58
C SER A 365 28.40 47.81 8.15
N ALA A 366 27.91 49.02 7.90
CA ALA A 366 28.72 50.23 7.83
C ALA A 366 29.30 50.56 9.22
N GLY A 367 30.60 50.86 9.25
CA GLY A 367 31.33 51.19 10.49
C GLY A 367 30.87 52.52 11.11
N PRO A 368 31.10 52.71 12.43
CA PRO A 368 30.59 53.88 13.14
C PRO A 368 31.45 55.12 12.86
N ALA A 369 30.77 56.20 12.50
CA ALA A 369 31.28 57.56 12.57
C ALA A 369 31.33 58.00 14.04
N GLY A 370 32.49 58.50 14.47
CA GLY A 370 32.67 59.12 15.78
C GLY A 370 32.17 60.55 15.81
N GLN A 371 31.46 60.90 16.88
CA GLN A 371 31.23 62.23 17.47
C GLN A 371 31.28 61.98 18.99
N ASP A 372 31.79 62.83 19.87
CA ASP A 372 32.37 64.16 19.75
C ASP A 372 33.21 64.44 21.00
N ALA A 373 33.98 65.53 20.93
CA ALA A 373 34.80 66.07 21.98
C ALA A 373 34.00 66.64 23.18
N LEU A 374 34.63 66.56 24.35
CA LEU A 374 34.71 67.60 25.40
C LEU A 374 33.78 68.83 25.22
N PHE A 375 32.74 68.94 26.05
CA PHE A 375 32.48 69.97 27.07
C PHE A 375 31.01 69.96 27.50
#